data_AF-L8H4D8-F1
#
_entry.id   AF-L8H4D8-F1
#
_cell.length_a   1.000
_cell.length_b   1.000
_cell.length_c   1.000
_cell.angle_alpha   90.00
_cell.angle_beta   90.00
_cell.angle_gamma   90.00
#
_symmetry.space_group_name_H-M   'P 1'
#
loop_
_entity.id
_entity.type
_entity.pdbx_description
1 polymer ?
#
loop_
_entity_poly.entity_id
_entity_poly.type
_entity_poly.pdbx_seq_one_letter_code
_entity_poly.pdbx_strand_id
1 'polypeptide(L)'
;MSSSPKDTKMDLQMYWHIDYWDVPLNGVAMYKSRPVYFVEVEPEAEELTIDDPEHEPPVAPPTYALHALTDAQYHELETRHEEFGRMVGWYTDHRPDMYGPWVDTEAGREWYDNEAARPLSFDPLRDCPMVATVPSYAFEWFFVPRL
;
A
#
# COMPACT_ATOMS: atom_id res chain seq x y z
N MET A 1 3.04 -39.21 0.47
CA MET A 1 2.31 -38.19 -0.32
C MET A 1 2.67 -36.84 0.27
N SER A 2 3.59 -36.13 -0.37
CA SER A 2 4.02 -34.79 0.07
C SER A 2 3.06 -33.80 -0.56
N SER A 3 2.22 -33.17 0.26
CA SER A 3 1.35 -32.08 -0.16
C SER A 3 2.22 -30.86 -0.46
N SER A 4 2.37 -30.52 -1.73
CA SER A 4 2.95 -29.24 -2.15
C SER A 4 2.14 -28.08 -1.54
N PRO A 5 2.78 -27.06 -0.95
CA PRO A 5 2.09 -25.87 -0.46
C PRO A 5 1.74 -25.00 -1.66
N LYS A 6 0.64 -25.32 -2.36
CA LYS A 6 0.23 -24.57 -3.56
C LYS A 6 -0.96 -23.65 -3.38
N ASP A 7 -1.67 -23.64 -2.25
CA ASP A 7 -2.90 -22.86 -2.13
C ASP A 7 -3.09 -22.21 -0.74
N THR A 8 -2.05 -21.58 -0.19
CA THR A 8 -2.28 -20.59 0.87
C THR A 8 -2.40 -19.22 0.21
N LYS A 9 -3.47 -19.01 -0.57
CA LYS A 9 -3.86 -17.66 -0.99
C LYS A 9 -4.02 -16.87 0.31
N MET A 10 -3.09 -15.94 0.56
CA MET A 10 -3.20 -15.10 1.75
C MET A 10 -4.51 -14.33 1.63
N ASP A 11 -5.30 -14.30 2.70
CA ASP A 11 -6.51 -13.49 2.78
C ASP A 11 -6.10 -12.02 2.92
N LEU A 12 -5.48 -11.49 1.87
CA LEU A 12 -4.95 -10.13 1.77
C LEU A 12 -5.57 -9.48 0.54
N GLN A 13 -6.52 -8.58 0.78
CA GLN A 13 -7.23 -7.85 -0.26
C GLN A 13 -6.93 -6.36 -0.14
N MET A 14 -6.36 -5.75 -1.17
CA MET A 14 -6.08 -4.32 -1.14
C MET A 14 -7.34 -3.48 -1.32
N TYR A 15 -7.43 -2.39 -0.56
CA TYR A 15 -8.44 -1.34 -0.75
C TYR A 15 -7.89 -0.21 -1.61
N TRP A 16 -6.78 0.38 -1.19
CA TRP A 16 -6.07 1.40 -1.92
C TRP A 16 -4.61 1.44 -1.50
N HIS A 17 -3.79 2.03 -2.35
CA HIS A 17 -2.43 2.40 -2.00
C HIS A 17 -2.03 3.69 -2.69
N ILE A 18 -1.01 4.33 -2.12
CA ILE A 18 -0.23 5.33 -2.82
C ILE A 18 1.09 4.70 -3.27
N ASP A 19 1.59 5.13 -4.41
CA ASP A 19 2.84 4.68 -4.98
C ASP A 19 3.76 5.85 -5.32
N TYR A 20 5.03 5.50 -5.50
CA TYR A 20 6.03 6.36 -6.09
C TYR A 20 6.89 5.46 -6.98
N TRP A 21 6.99 5.76 -8.27
CA TRP A 21 7.72 4.95 -9.27
C TRP A 21 7.29 3.48 -9.33
N ASP A 22 5.98 3.24 -9.49
CA ASP A 22 5.38 1.93 -9.76
C ASP A 22 5.48 0.91 -8.60
N VAL A 23 5.93 1.32 -7.41
CA VAL A 23 5.94 0.49 -6.20
C VAL A 23 4.98 1.07 -5.15
N PRO A 24 4.02 0.28 -4.68
CA PRO A 24 3.17 0.63 -3.55
C PRO A 24 4.03 0.92 -2.34
N LEU A 25 3.88 2.11 -1.74
CA LEU A 25 4.65 2.50 -0.56
C LEU A 25 3.88 2.22 0.71
N ASN A 26 2.60 2.57 0.71
CA ASN A 26 1.69 2.32 1.81
C ASN A 26 0.25 2.39 1.34
N GLY A 27 -0.64 1.91 2.20
CA GLY A 27 -2.06 1.93 1.90
C GLY A 27 -2.87 1.16 2.91
N VAL A 28 -4.11 0.86 2.52
CA VAL A 28 -5.05 0.09 3.33
C VAL A 28 -5.41 -1.20 2.62
N ALA A 29 -5.45 -2.29 3.38
CA ALA A 29 -5.86 -3.60 2.93
C ALA A 29 -6.74 -4.30 3.98
N MET A 30 -7.39 -5.38 3.59
CA MET A 30 -8.00 -6.37 4.48
C MET A 30 -7.03 -7.52 4.63
N TYR A 31 -6.64 -7.86 5.86
CA TYR A 31 -5.88 -9.06 6.15
C TYR A 31 -6.64 -9.94 7.14
N LYS A 32 -7.00 -11.17 6.76
CA LYS A 32 -7.79 -12.10 7.59
C LYS A 32 -9.09 -11.46 8.09
N SER A 33 -9.83 -10.82 7.19
CA SER A 33 -11.06 -10.06 7.50
C SER A 33 -10.89 -8.91 8.53
N ARG A 34 -9.69 -8.33 8.63
CA ARG A 34 -9.43 -7.13 9.45
C ARG A 34 -8.74 -6.03 8.64
N PRO A 35 -9.13 -4.76 8.81
CA PRO A 35 -8.44 -3.67 8.14
C PRO A 35 -7.01 -3.55 8.69
N VAL A 36 -6.06 -3.37 7.78
CA VAL A 36 -4.66 -3.13 8.10
C VAL A 36 -4.13 -1.95 7.29
N TYR A 37 -3.28 -1.16 7.92
CA TYR A 37 -2.40 -0.22 7.23
C TYR A 37 -1.13 -0.97 6.87
N PHE A 38 -0.72 -0.92 5.61
CA PHE A 38 0.56 -1.50 5.19
C PHE A 38 1.56 -0.40 4.85
N VAL A 39 2.84 -0.67 5.09
CA VAL A 39 3.95 0.21 4.72
C VAL A 39 5.12 -0.63 4.23
N GLU A 40 5.81 -0.18 3.19
CA GLU A 40 7.05 -0.78 2.74
C GLU A 40 8.11 -0.72 3.86
N VAL A 41 8.79 -1.83 4.07
CA VAL A 41 9.93 -1.94 4.96
C VAL A 41 11.17 -1.92 4.07
N GLU A 42 11.95 -0.85 4.19
CA GLU A 42 13.26 -0.80 3.56
C GLU A 42 14.12 -1.94 4.13
N PRO A 43 14.76 -2.77 3.30
CA PRO A 43 15.71 -3.74 3.80
C PRO A 43 16.81 -3.00 4.55
N GLU A 44 17.23 -3.53 5.72
CA GLU A 44 18.48 -3.09 6.32
C GLU A 44 19.56 -3.24 5.24
N ALA A 45 20.20 -2.13 4.86
CA ALA A 45 21.29 -2.18 3.91
C ALA A 45 22.37 -3.06 4.51
N GLU A 46 22.47 -4.32 4.08
CA GLU A 46 23.64 -5.13 4.36
C GLU A 46 24.84 -4.31 3.87
N GLU A 47 25.80 -4.04 4.75
CA GLU A 47 27.06 -3.41 4.36
C GLU A 47 27.63 -4.25 3.22
N LEU A 48 27.52 -3.74 1.99
CA LEU A 48 28.04 -4.39 0.81
C LEU A 48 29.54 -4.53 1.02
N THR A 49 30.00 -5.73 1.39
CA THR A 49 31.42 -6.04 1.41
C THR A 49 31.90 -5.96 -0.03
N ILE A 50 32.71 -4.93 -0.31
CA ILE A 50 33.22 -4.52 -1.62
C ILE A 50 34.27 -5.53 -2.15
N ASP A 51 34.01 -6.82 -2.06
CA ASP A 51 34.98 -7.85 -2.47
C ASP A 51 34.61 -8.56 -3.78
N ASP A 52 33.46 -8.28 -4.38
CA ASP A 52 33.11 -8.81 -5.71
C ASP A 52 32.28 -7.81 -6.54
N PRO A 53 32.90 -7.07 -7.49
CA PRO A 53 32.21 -6.11 -8.35
C PRO A 53 31.29 -6.76 -9.40
N GLU A 54 31.31 -8.09 -9.54
CA GLU A 54 30.41 -8.85 -10.41
C GLU A 54 29.25 -9.50 -9.63
N HIS A 55 29.24 -9.42 -8.29
CA HIS A 55 28.16 -9.93 -7.46
C HIS A 55 27.06 -8.88 -7.32
N GLU A 56 26.10 -8.90 -8.24
CA GLU A 56 24.84 -8.20 -8.00
C GLU A 56 24.16 -8.85 -6.79
N PRO A 57 23.87 -8.10 -5.71
CA PRO A 57 23.13 -8.65 -4.59
C PRO A 57 21.78 -9.17 -5.09
N PRO A 58 21.28 -10.31 -4.58
CA PRO A 58 19.98 -10.80 -4.96
C PRO A 58 18.94 -9.70 -4.67
N VAL A 59 18.24 -9.24 -5.72
CA VAL A 59 17.16 -8.27 -5.59
C VAL A 59 16.01 -8.96 -4.85
N ALA A 60 15.98 -8.81 -3.53
CA ALA A 60 14.88 -9.27 -2.72
C ALA A 60 13.62 -8.45 -3.10
N PRO A 61 12.45 -9.10 -3.22
CA PRO A 61 11.21 -8.36 -3.45
C PRO A 61 10.94 -7.42 -2.26
N PRO A 62 10.34 -6.24 -2.49
CA PRO A 62 9.89 -5.36 -1.42
C PRO A 62 9.07 -6.12 -0.38
N THR A 63 9.21 -5.72 0.88
CA THR A 63 8.45 -6.31 1.99
C THR A 63 7.63 -5.25 2.69
N TYR A 64 6.51 -5.66 3.28
CA TYR A 64 5.51 -4.77 3.83
C TYR A 64 5.15 -5.19 5.25
N ALA A 65 5.20 -4.25 6.18
CA ALA A 65 4.65 -4.42 7.52
C ALA A 65 3.15 -4.15 7.50
N LEU A 66 2.36 -5.03 8.10
CA LEU A 66 0.91 -4.88 8.25
C LEU A 66 0.57 -4.48 9.69
N HIS A 67 -0.06 -3.34 9.87
CA HIS A 67 -0.48 -2.79 11.16
C HIS A 67 -2.00 -2.89 11.30
N ALA A 68 -2.48 -3.56 12.34
CA ALA A 68 -3.92 -3.74 12.54
C ALA A 68 -4.62 -2.44 12.92
N LEU A 69 -5.66 -2.10 12.17
CA LEU A 69 -6.52 -0.96 12.42
C LEU A 69 -7.75 -1.39 13.21
N THR A 70 -8.21 -0.52 14.11
CA THR A 70 -9.59 -0.55 14.58
C THR A 70 -10.52 0.01 13.51
N ASP A 71 -11.82 -0.27 13.61
CA ASP A 71 -12.82 0.27 12.67
C ASP A 71 -12.78 1.81 12.65
N ALA A 72 -12.59 2.45 13.82
CA ALA A 72 -12.48 3.92 13.91
C ALA A 72 -11.25 4.46 13.18
N GLN A 73 -10.09 3.80 13.33
CA GLN A 73 -8.84 4.18 12.65
C GLN A 73 -8.92 3.97 11.15
N TYR A 74 -9.53 2.85 10.71
CA TYR A 74 -9.82 2.59 9.31
C TYR A 74 -10.71 3.68 8.71
N HIS A 75 -11.83 4.00 9.36
CA HIS A 75 -12.74 5.05 8.86
C HIS A 75 -12.10 6.43 8.81
N GLU A 76 -11.24 6.78 9.77
CA GLU A 76 -10.50 8.05 9.72
C GLU A 76 -9.51 8.07 8.54
N LEU A 77 -8.77 6.99 8.30
CA LEU A 77 -7.87 6.86 7.15
C LEU A 77 -8.63 6.99 5.83
N GLU A 78 -9.75 6.27 5.65
CA GLU A 78 -10.58 6.38 4.45
C GLU A 78 -11.10 7.81 4.24
N THR A 79 -11.60 8.44 5.30
CA THR A 79 -12.10 9.83 5.24
C THR A 79 -10.98 10.77 4.81
N ARG A 80 -9.78 10.62 5.37
CA ARG A 80 -8.63 11.47 5.01
C ARG A 80 -8.13 11.21 3.60
N HIS A 81 -8.11 9.95 3.17
CA HIS A 81 -7.77 9.58 1.80
C HIS A 81 -8.75 10.18 0.80
N GLU A 82 -10.06 10.13 1.10
CA GLU A 82 -11.07 10.77 0.28
C GLU A 82 -10.96 12.30 0.23
N GLU A 83 -10.73 12.94 1.38
CA GLU A 83 -10.50 14.38 1.44
C GLU A 83 -9.28 14.78 0.61
N PHE A 84 -8.17 14.04 0.74
CA PHE A 84 -6.95 14.29 -0.03
C PHE A 84 -7.17 14.10 -1.52
N GLY A 85 -7.77 12.99 -1.95
CA GLY A 85 -8.08 12.72 -3.36
C GLY A 85 -9.00 13.77 -3.99
N ARG A 86 -9.96 14.33 -3.23
CA ARG A 86 -10.79 15.47 -3.70
C ARG A 86 -9.99 16.76 -3.86
N MET A 87 -8.96 16.99 -3.04
CA MET A 87 -8.13 18.20 -3.09
C MET A 87 -7.09 18.17 -4.21
N VAL A 88 -6.35 17.07 -4.35
CA VAL A 88 -5.19 16.99 -5.26
C VAL A 88 -5.46 16.14 -6.51
N GLY A 89 -6.62 15.47 -6.57
CA GLY A 89 -6.92 14.46 -7.58
C GLY A 89 -6.39 13.08 -7.20
N TRP A 90 -6.71 12.09 -8.03
CA TRP A 90 -6.51 10.67 -7.76
C TRP A 90 -5.36 10.06 -8.58
N TYR A 91 -4.38 10.89 -8.96
CA TYR A 91 -3.38 10.52 -9.97
C TYR A 91 -2.32 9.52 -9.47
N THR A 92 -2.18 9.38 -8.15
CA THR A 92 -1.36 8.35 -7.47
C THR A 92 -2.20 7.48 -6.54
N ASP A 93 -3.54 7.49 -6.70
CA ASP A 93 -4.42 6.61 -5.93
C ASP A 93 -4.81 5.41 -6.78
N HIS A 94 -4.50 4.25 -6.24
CA HIS A 94 -4.69 2.98 -6.90
C HIS A 94 -5.75 2.17 -6.15
N ARG A 95 -7.01 2.39 -6.52
CA ARG A 95 -8.15 1.59 -6.06
C ARG A 95 -8.52 0.51 -7.08
N PRO A 96 -8.85 -0.72 -6.65
CA PRO A 96 -9.27 -1.78 -7.56
C PRO A 96 -10.48 -1.44 -8.46
N ASP A 97 -11.37 -0.54 -8.02
CA ASP A 97 -12.59 -0.15 -8.73
C ASP A 97 -12.42 1.07 -9.67
N MET A 98 -11.32 1.82 -9.60
CA MET A 98 -11.10 3.05 -10.36
C MET A 98 -10.59 2.85 -11.81
N TYR A 99 -10.33 1.61 -12.26
CA TYR A 99 -9.88 1.32 -13.63
C TYR A 99 -11.02 1.10 -14.64
N GLY A 100 -12.21 1.64 -14.38
CA GLY A 100 -13.23 1.81 -15.42
C GLY A 100 -12.82 2.85 -16.48
N PRO A 101 -13.43 2.87 -17.68
CA PRO A 101 -13.13 3.87 -18.69
C PRO A 101 -13.36 5.27 -18.12
N TRP A 102 -12.28 6.07 -18.07
CA TRP A 102 -12.32 7.45 -17.61
C TRP A 102 -13.14 8.31 -18.58
N VAL A 103 -14.20 8.94 -18.07
CA VAL A 103 -14.98 9.94 -18.82
C VAL A 103 -14.67 11.30 -18.21
N ASP A 104 -13.97 12.13 -18.97
CA ASP A 104 -13.76 13.54 -18.64
C ASP A 104 -15.11 14.25 -18.68
N THR A 105 -15.62 14.64 -17.52
CA THR A 105 -16.70 15.61 -17.43
C THR A 105 -16.10 16.93 -16.95
N GLU A 106 -15.77 17.81 -17.90
CA GLU A 106 -15.24 19.15 -17.64
C GLU A 106 -16.03 19.89 -16.53
N ALA A 107 -15.32 20.55 -15.61
CA ALA A 107 -15.40 22.00 -15.36
C ALA A 107 -14.78 22.40 -14.00
N GLY A 108 -13.73 23.23 -14.05
CA GLY A 108 -13.32 24.12 -12.95
C GLY A 108 -12.59 23.45 -11.77
N ARG A 109 -11.26 23.29 -11.86
CA ARG A 109 -10.44 22.95 -10.69
C ARG A 109 -10.14 24.22 -9.90
N GLU A 110 -10.81 24.41 -8.77
CA GLU A 110 -10.26 25.23 -7.68
C GLU A 110 -9.15 24.42 -7.03
N TRP A 111 -7.93 24.95 -7.02
CA TRP A 111 -6.84 24.40 -6.25
C TRP A 111 -7.09 24.77 -4.78
N TYR A 112 -7.42 23.78 -3.95
CA TYR A 112 -7.61 24.00 -2.52
C TYR A 112 -6.26 24.20 -1.83
N ASP A 113 -6.23 25.11 -0.86
CA ASP A 113 -5.07 25.40 -0.05
C ASP A 113 -4.72 24.20 0.85
N ASN A 114 -3.49 23.69 0.72
CA ASN A 114 -3.00 22.53 1.47
C ASN A 114 -2.89 22.78 2.99
N GLU A 115 -3.07 24.03 3.44
CA GLU A 115 -3.09 24.40 4.86
C GLU A 115 -4.23 23.74 5.66
N ALA A 116 -5.24 23.17 5.01
CA ALA A 116 -6.36 22.49 5.66
C ALA A 116 -6.15 20.98 5.91
N ALA A 117 -4.97 20.42 5.61
CA ALA A 117 -4.71 19.00 5.83
C ALA A 117 -4.73 18.68 7.34
N ARG A 118 -5.85 18.13 7.82
CA ARG A 118 -5.99 17.70 9.21
C ARG A 118 -5.06 16.51 9.49
N PRO A 119 -4.26 16.53 10.57
CA PRO A 119 -3.51 15.35 10.96
C PRO A 119 -4.48 14.21 11.33
N LEU A 120 -4.05 12.96 11.10
CA LEU A 120 -4.70 11.80 11.67
C LEU A 120 -4.68 11.92 13.20
N SER A 121 -5.72 11.42 13.87
CA SER A 121 -5.74 11.35 15.33
C SER A 121 -4.76 10.33 15.92
N PHE A 122 -4.11 9.54 15.06
CA PHE A 122 -3.16 8.47 15.41
C PHE A 122 -2.06 8.34 14.35
N ASP A 123 -0.96 7.71 14.74
CA ASP A 123 0.14 7.30 13.86
C ASP A 123 0.05 5.78 13.63
N PRO A 124 -0.26 5.30 12.41
CA PRO A 124 -0.37 3.87 12.12
C PRO A 124 0.88 3.05 12.48
N LEU A 125 2.07 3.65 12.49
CA LEU A 125 3.32 2.93 12.78
C LEU A 125 3.59 2.82 14.29
N ARG A 126 3.01 3.72 15.09
CA ARG A 126 3.22 3.77 16.55
C ARG A 126 2.04 3.24 17.35
N ASP A 127 0.83 3.54 16.90
CA ASP A 127 -0.41 3.32 17.66
C ASP A 127 -1.14 2.04 17.23
N CYS A 128 -0.76 1.43 16.11
CA CYS A 128 -1.35 0.19 15.60
C CYS A 128 -0.36 -0.98 15.68
N PRO A 129 -0.74 -2.12 16.30
CA PRO A 129 0.16 -3.25 16.45
C PRO A 129 0.45 -3.92 15.10
N MET A 130 1.72 -4.23 14.84
CA MET A 130 2.11 -5.02 13.68
C MET A 130 1.62 -6.46 13.84
N VAL A 131 0.97 -6.99 12.80
CA VAL A 131 0.37 -8.33 12.79
C VAL A 131 1.01 -9.29 11.80
N ALA A 132 1.75 -8.79 10.81
CA ALA A 132 2.51 -9.59 9.87
C ALA A 132 3.56 -8.74 9.13
N THR A 133 4.53 -9.42 8.54
CA THR A 133 5.36 -8.89 7.46
C THR A 133 5.13 -9.78 6.24
N VAL A 134 4.80 -9.17 5.10
CA VAL A 134 4.47 -9.89 3.87
C VAL A 134 5.31 -9.37 2.71
N PRO A 135 5.77 -10.23 1.80
CA PRO A 135 6.45 -9.80 0.59
C PRO A 135 5.45 -9.20 -0.41
N SER A 136 5.93 -8.39 -1.36
CA SER A 136 5.11 -7.75 -2.40
C SER A 136 4.19 -8.73 -3.13
N TYR A 137 4.64 -9.95 -3.41
CA TYR A 137 3.86 -11.02 -4.05
C TYR A 137 2.67 -11.56 -3.23
N ALA A 138 2.52 -11.17 -1.97
CA ALA A 138 1.31 -11.42 -1.21
C ALA A 138 0.13 -10.54 -1.66
N PHE A 139 0.41 -9.38 -2.28
CA PHE A 139 -0.60 -8.52 -2.89
C PHE A 139 -0.77 -8.94 -4.35
N GLU A 140 -1.76 -9.77 -4.64
CA GLU A 140 -2.06 -10.21 -6.02
C GLU A 140 -2.17 -9.04 -7.01
N TRP A 141 -2.61 -7.89 -6.52
CA TRP A 141 -2.88 -6.69 -7.31
C TRP A 141 -1.63 -5.90 -7.71
N PHE A 142 -0.52 -6.02 -6.98
CA PHE A 142 0.74 -5.38 -7.38
C PHE A 142 1.27 -5.92 -8.70
N PHE A 143 0.80 -7.10 -9.08
CA PHE A 143 1.09 -7.74 -10.35
C PHE A 143 -0.17 -7.55 -11.20
N VAL A 144 -0.22 -6.44 -11.94
CA VAL A 144 -1.26 -6.21 -12.97
C VAL A 144 -1.50 -7.54 -13.70
N PRO A 145 -2.75 -8.01 -13.86
CA PRO A 145 -2.99 -9.18 -14.69
C PRO A 145 -2.43 -8.86 -16.08
N ARG A 146 -1.39 -9.58 -16.49
CA ARG A 146 -0.95 -9.56 -17.88
C ARG A 146 -2.12 -10.07 -18.70
N LEU A 147 -2.85 -9.15 -19.33
CA LEU A 147 -3.82 -9.46 -20.38
C LEU A 147 -3.09 -10.13 -21.55
#